data_AF-A0A526TTE2-F1
#
_entry.id   AF-A0A526TTE2-F1
#
_cell.length_a   1.000
_cell.length_b   1.000
_cell.length_c   1.000
_cell.angle_alpha   90.00
_cell.angle_beta   90.00
_cell.angle_gamma   90.00
#
_symmetry.space_group_name_H-M   'P 1'
#
loop_
_entity.id
_entity.type
_entity.pdbx_description
1 polymer ?
#
loop_
_entity_poly.entity_id
_entity_poly.type
_entity_poly.pdbx_seq_one_letter_code
_entity_poly.pdbx_strand_id
1 'polypeptide(L)'
;MQAALGIVSELWRYPASSLAGERRETISVDIESIEGDRMFGLVDKSDNEIARPDRDPKWHKVPRIRTRLSPALELEIAVPEGNWLAAPSIESDRAVSAYLGFEASIRPFRRENAAPGYSGPLTAERYRKAPIHLLTTASLARLKALHPEGATDPRRFRPNIVV
;
A
#
# COMPACT_ATOMS: atom_id res chain seq x y z
N MET A 1 16.67 27.92 -20.00
CA MET A 1 16.49 26.85 -18.99
C MET A 1 15.19 27.12 -18.26
N GLN A 2 14.34 26.11 -18.13
CA GLN A 2 13.11 26.22 -17.34
C GLN A 2 13.49 26.17 -15.86
N ALA A 3 12.90 27.06 -15.04
CA ALA A 3 13.17 27.08 -13.61
C ALA A 3 12.67 25.78 -12.96
N ALA A 4 13.45 25.23 -12.02
CA ALA A 4 13.02 24.07 -11.24
C ALA A 4 11.77 24.44 -10.42
N LEU A 5 10.72 23.63 -10.53
CA LEU A 5 9.43 23.84 -9.84
C LEU A 5 9.41 23.23 -8.42
N GLY A 6 10.40 22.41 -8.07
CA GLY A 6 10.52 21.73 -6.78
C GLY A 6 11.65 20.68 -6.78
N ILE A 7 11.80 19.98 -5.66
CA ILE A 7 12.79 18.92 -5.46
C ILE A 7 12.08 17.70 -4.88
N VAL A 8 12.39 16.50 -5.39
CA VAL A 8 11.87 15.26 -4.81
C VAL A 8 12.43 15.09 -3.39
N SER A 9 11.55 15.03 -2.40
CA SER A 9 11.92 14.86 -0.98
C SER A 9 11.79 13.40 -0.52
N GLU A 10 10.79 12.68 -1.03
CA GLU A 10 10.56 11.28 -0.69
C GLU A 10 10.01 10.50 -1.89
N LEU A 11 10.42 9.24 -1.98
CA LEU A 11 9.86 8.26 -2.91
C LEU A 11 9.28 7.10 -2.13
N TRP A 12 8.11 6.63 -2.56
CA TRP A 12 7.37 5.56 -1.90
C TRP A 12 6.79 4.58 -2.90
N ARG A 13 6.78 3.31 -2.49
CA ARG A 13 6.09 2.22 -3.17
C ARG A 13 5.10 1.56 -2.22
N TYR A 14 3.93 1.19 -2.72
CA TYR A 14 2.87 0.54 -1.96
C TYR A 14 2.48 -0.79 -2.59
N PRO A 15 3.22 -1.88 -2.31
CA PRO A 15 2.98 -3.19 -2.91
C PRO A 15 1.53 -3.67 -2.83
N ALA A 16 0.83 -3.42 -1.72
CA ALA A 16 -0.58 -3.76 -1.57
C ALA A 16 -1.47 -2.51 -1.45
N SER A 17 -2.65 -2.54 -2.08
CA SER A 17 -3.69 -1.52 -1.93
C SER A 17 -4.19 -1.43 -0.49
N SER A 18 -4.55 -0.22 -0.03
CA SER A 18 -5.00 0.10 1.33
C SER A 18 -3.95 -0.06 2.46
N LEU A 19 -2.86 -0.78 2.25
CA LEU A 19 -1.80 -1.03 3.25
C LEU A 19 -0.69 0.04 3.20
N ALA A 20 0.16 0.05 4.24
CA ALA A 20 1.32 0.93 4.35
C ALA A 20 2.41 0.54 3.36
N GLY A 21 3.11 1.52 2.79
CA GLY A 21 4.18 1.32 1.81
C GLY A 21 5.57 1.32 2.42
N GLU A 22 6.55 1.20 1.53
CA GLU A 22 7.98 1.27 1.81
C GLU A 22 8.59 2.55 1.20
N ARG A 23 9.53 3.17 1.93
CA ARG A 23 10.32 4.28 1.41
C ARG A 23 11.39 3.73 0.47
N ARG A 24 11.63 4.42 -0.63
CA ARG A 24 12.61 4.05 -1.66
C ARG A 24 13.61 5.18 -1.88
N GLU A 25 14.82 4.80 -2.28
CA GLU A 25 15.82 5.73 -2.82
C GLU A 25 15.64 5.93 -4.33
N THR A 26 15.04 4.96 -5.01
CA THR A 26 14.79 4.99 -6.46
C THR A 26 13.53 4.20 -6.78
N ILE A 27 12.77 4.69 -7.76
CA ILE A 27 11.60 4.02 -8.34
C ILE A 27 11.73 4.00 -9.87
N SER A 28 11.29 2.90 -10.48
CA SER A 28 11.16 2.78 -11.93
C SER A 28 9.72 3.13 -12.32
N VAL A 29 9.55 4.08 -13.25
CA VAL A 29 8.24 4.52 -13.73
C VAL A 29 7.97 3.88 -15.09
N ASP A 30 6.82 3.25 -15.23
CA ASP A 30 6.30 2.72 -16.49
C ASP A 30 4.98 3.44 -16.88
N ILE A 31 4.41 3.08 -18.03
CA ILE A 31 3.20 3.66 -18.62
C ILE A 31 1.99 3.50 -17.68
N GLU A 32 1.85 2.34 -17.02
CA GLU A 32 0.68 2.03 -16.19
C GLU A 32 0.86 2.42 -14.71
N SER A 33 2.07 2.26 -14.16
CA SER A 33 2.39 2.49 -12.75
C SER A 33 3.92 2.47 -12.53
N ILE A 34 4.35 2.63 -11.28
CA ILE A 34 5.73 2.32 -10.89
C ILE A 34 5.90 0.82 -10.63
N GLU A 35 7.09 0.29 -10.88
CA GLU A 35 7.40 -1.13 -10.70
C GLU A 35 7.12 -1.61 -9.26
N GLY A 36 6.32 -2.68 -9.14
CA GLY A 36 5.98 -3.30 -7.87
C GLY A 36 4.90 -2.58 -7.04
N ASP A 37 4.26 -1.56 -7.59
CA ASP A 37 3.23 -0.80 -6.87
C ASP A 37 1.82 -1.40 -7.08
N ARG A 38 1.07 -1.49 -5.98
CA ARG A 38 -0.35 -1.88 -5.94
C ARG A 38 -0.63 -3.17 -6.69
N MET A 39 0.21 -4.17 -6.46
CA MET A 39 0.10 -5.51 -7.03
C MET A 39 -0.90 -6.41 -6.31
N PHE A 40 -1.26 -6.07 -5.06
CA PHE A 40 -2.10 -6.88 -4.19
C PHE A 40 -3.27 -6.10 -3.60
N GLY A 41 -4.30 -6.81 -3.16
CA GLY A 41 -5.42 -6.31 -2.39
C GLY A 41 -5.67 -7.15 -1.14
N LEU A 42 -6.27 -6.53 -0.13
CA LEU A 42 -6.75 -7.21 1.07
C LEU A 42 -8.27 -7.40 0.97
N VAL A 43 -8.74 -8.59 1.32
CA VAL A 43 -10.17 -8.92 1.35
C VAL A 43 -10.60 -9.54 2.66
N ASP A 44 -11.87 -9.37 3.00
CA ASP A 44 -12.57 -10.16 4.01
C ASP A 44 -12.90 -11.53 3.39
N LYS A 45 -12.54 -12.61 4.06
CA LYS A 45 -12.73 -13.97 3.51
C LYS A 45 -14.19 -14.41 3.52
N SER A 46 -15.04 -13.81 4.37
CA SER A 46 -16.42 -14.25 4.55
C SER A 46 -17.31 -13.89 3.35
N ASP A 47 -17.09 -12.73 2.75
CA ASP A 47 -17.91 -12.17 1.67
C ASP A 47 -17.09 -11.67 0.46
N ASN A 48 -15.77 -11.80 0.51
CA ASN A 48 -14.82 -11.25 -0.48
C ASN A 48 -14.84 -9.72 -0.60
N GLU A 49 -15.31 -9.00 0.43
CA GLU A 49 -15.27 -7.55 0.44
C GLU A 49 -13.82 -7.05 0.41
N ILE A 50 -13.51 -6.15 -0.53
CA ILE A 50 -12.17 -5.57 -0.67
C ILE A 50 -12.01 -4.39 0.29
N ALA A 51 -10.91 -4.35 1.04
CA ALA A 51 -10.64 -3.40 2.12
C ALA A 51 -10.81 -1.91 1.75
N ARG A 52 -11.66 -1.18 2.49
CA ARG A 52 -11.96 0.27 2.33
C ARG A 52 -11.74 1.06 3.63
N PRO A 53 -10.47 1.37 3.99
CA PRO A 53 -10.16 2.11 5.22
C PRO A 53 -10.71 3.54 5.26
N ASP A 54 -11.10 4.08 4.11
CA ASP A 54 -11.70 5.39 3.94
C ASP A 54 -13.21 5.42 4.21
N ARG A 55 -13.87 4.26 4.34
CA ARG A 55 -15.34 4.17 4.44
C ARG A 55 -15.84 3.37 5.64
N ASP A 56 -15.21 2.25 5.95
CA ASP A 56 -15.72 1.31 6.95
C ASP A 56 -14.72 1.16 8.12
N PRO A 57 -15.18 1.40 9.37
CA PRO A 57 -14.39 1.26 10.58
C PRO A 57 -13.63 -0.05 10.73
N LYS A 58 -14.15 -1.18 10.25
CA LYS A 58 -13.44 -2.48 10.38
C LYS A 58 -12.08 -2.47 9.66
N TRP A 59 -11.94 -1.63 8.62
CA TRP A 59 -10.72 -1.50 7.83
C TRP A 59 -9.76 -0.40 8.31
N HIS A 60 -10.11 0.40 9.33
CA HIS A 60 -9.27 1.53 9.79
C HIS A 60 -7.85 1.12 10.23
N LYS A 61 -7.67 -0.13 10.63
CA LYS A 61 -6.35 -0.68 11.01
C LYS A 61 -5.47 -1.05 9.82
N VAL A 62 -6.03 -1.29 8.63
CA VAL A 62 -5.29 -1.79 7.45
C VAL A 62 -4.10 -0.92 7.05
N PRO A 63 -4.18 0.44 7.05
CA PRO A 63 -3.04 1.28 6.71
C PRO A 63 -1.84 1.15 7.66
N ARG A 64 -1.99 0.46 8.80
CA ARG A 64 -0.90 0.19 9.76
C ARG A 64 -0.14 -1.10 9.45
N ILE A 65 -0.67 -1.96 8.56
CA ILE A 65 0.01 -3.17 8.11
C ILE A 65 1.08 -2.74 7.10
N ARG A 66 2.34 -2.93 7.47
CA ARG A 66 3.49 -2.54 6.64
C ARG A 66 3.67 -3.55 5.52
N THR A 67 4.07 -3.07 4.35
CA THR A 67 4.39 -3.91 3.20
C THR A 67 5.72 -3.48 2.57
N ARG A 68 6.44 -4.45 2.02
CA ARG A 68 7.63 -4.23 1.20
C ARG A 68 7.77 -5.36 0.19
N LEU A 69 8.62 -5.17 -0.80
CA LEU A 69 9.06 -6.26 -1.67
C LEU A 69 10.46 -6.74 -1.31
N SER A 70 10.66 -8.05 -1.38
CA SER A 70 11.98 -8.66 -1.38
C SER A 70 12.75 -8.29 -2.66
N PRO A 71 14.06 -8.57 -2.76
CA PRO A 71 14.81 -8.41 -4.02
C PRO A 71 14.24 -9.22 -5.19
N ALA A 72 13.51 -10.30 -4.91
CA ALA A 72 12.82 -11.13 -5.91
C ALA A 72 11.41 -10.63 -6.27
N LEU A 73 11.05 -9.40 -5.84
CA LEU A 73 9.72 -8.79 -6.01
C LEU A 73 8.58 -9.56 -5.33
N GLU A 74 8.89 -10.38 -4.34
CA GLU A 74 7.88 -11.09 -3.54
C GLU A 74 7.39 -10.22 -2.39
N LEU A 75 6.09 -10.26 -2.10
CA LEU A 75 5.50 -9.43 -1.06
C LEU A 75 5.84 -9.96 0.34
N GLU A 76 6.26 -9.04 1.20
CA GLU A 76 6.35 -9.26 2.63
C GLU A 76 5.46 -8.27 3.38
N ILE A 77 4.81 -8.74 4.44
CA ILE A 77 3.96 -7.91 5.31
C ILE A 77 4.37 -8.02 6.76
N ALA A 78 4.08 -6.97 7.53
CA ALA A 78 4.19 -6.98 8.98
C ALA A 78 3.04 -6.20 9.60
N VAL A 79 2.24 -6.86 10.42
CA VAL A 79 1.30 -6.17 11.33
C VAL A 79 2.10 -5.38 12.39
N PRO A 80 1.50 -4.37 13.06
CA PRO A 80 2.16 -3.68 14.16
C PRO A 80 2.72 -4.65 15.19
N GLU A 81 3.96 -4.43 15.62
CA GLU A 81 4.71 -5.27 16.58
C GLU A 81 5.00 -6.71 16.10
N GLY A 82 4.55 -7.08 14.89
CA GLY A 82 4.82 -8.38 14.28
C GLY A 82 6.11 -8.43 13.46
N ASN A 83 6.57 -9.66 13.23
CA ASN A 83 7.67 -9.96 12.31
C ASN A 83 7.21 -9.82 10.85
N TRP A 84 8.19 -9.67 9.95
CA TRP A 84 7.94 -9.76 8.51
C TRP A 84 7.59 -11.20 8.12
N LEU A 85 6.55 -11.35 7.31
CA LEU A 85 6.05 -12.61 6.79
C LEU A 85 5.94 -12.51 5.28
N ALA A 86 6.35 -13.56 4.56
CA ALA A 86 6.04 -13.70 3.15
C ALA A 86 4.52 -13.74 2.96
N ALA A 87 4.02 -13.06 1.93
CA ALA A 87 2.61 -13.00 1.59
C ALA A 87 2.43 -13.09 0.07
N PRO A 88 1.34 -13.69 -0.42
CA PRO A 88 0.29 -14.39 0.34
C PRO A 88 0.77 -15.72 0.96
N SER A 89 0.34 -16.02 2.17
CA SER A 89 0.62 -17.27 2.88
C SER A 89 -0.43 -17.52 3.97
N ILE A 90 -0.53 -18.76 4.47
CA ILE A 90 -1.42 -19.09 5.58
C ILE A 90 -1.02 -18.31 6.84
N GLU A 91 0.28 -18.13 7.05
CA GLU A 91 0.86 -17.43 8.19
C GLU A 91 0.56 -15.93 8.13
N SER A 92 0.74 -15.30 6.98
CA SER A 92 0.40 -13.87 6.78
C SER A 92 -1.10 -13.63 6.94
N ASP A 93 -1.95 -14.48 6.36
CA ASP A 93 -3.41 -14.39 6.53
C ASP A 93 -3.82 -14.56 7.99
N ARG A 94 -3.21 -15.49 8.73
CA ARG A 94 -3.46 -15.66 10.18
C ARG A 94 -3.06 -14.43 10.97
N ALA A 95 -1.87 -13.87 10.72
CA ALA A 95 -1.37 -12.70 11.41
C ALA A 95 -2.23 -11.45 11.14
N VAL A 96 -2.60 -11.22 9.88
CA VAL A 96 -3.50 -10.13 9.48
C VAL A 96 -4.89 -10.31 10.08
N SER A 97 -5.45 -11.52 10.03
CA SER A 97 -6.77 -11.81 10.60
C SER A 97 -6.80 -11.55 12.11
N ALA A 98 -5.79 -12.02 12.84
CA ALA A 98 -5.66 -11.78 14.28
C ALA A 98 -5.57 -10.28 14.62
N TYR A 99 -4.82 -9.51 13.82
CA TYR A 99 -4.68 -8.07 14.01
C TYR A 99 -5.98 -7.29 13.74
N LEU A 100 -6.71 -7.68 12.70
CA LEU A 100 -7.94 -7.01 12.27
C LEU A 100 -9.15 -7.43 13.13
N GLY A 101 -9.18 -8.68 13.62
CA GLY A 101 -10.27 -9.24 14.41
C GLY A 101 -11.34 -9.96 13.58
N PHE A 102 -11.05 -10.27 12.32
CA PHE A 102 -11.91 -11.04 11.42
C PHE A 102 -11.06 -11.75 10.36
N GLU A 103 -11.64 -12.72 9.65
CA GLU A 103 -10.91 -13.47 8.63
C GLU A 103 -10.57 -12.60 7.41
N ALA A 104 -9.28 -12.39 7.17
CA ALA A 104 -8.80 -11.58 6.07
C ALA A 104 -7.71 -12.31 5.28
N SER A 105 -7.59 -11.96 4.00
CA SER A 105 -6.60 -12.55 3.10
C SER A 105 -5.99 -11.51 2.17
N ILE A 106 -4.67 -11.54 2.02
CA ILE A 106 -3.98 -10.72 1.02
C ILE A 106 -3.90 -11.53 -0.27
N ARG A 107 -4.42 -10.97 -1.35
CA ARG A 107 -4.52 -11.65 -2.65
C ARG A 107 -3.90 -10.79 -3.75
N PRO A 108 -3.21 -11.41 -4.71
CA PRO A 108 -2.66 -10.69 -5.84
C PRO A 108 -3.78 -10.31 -6.81
N PHE A 109 -3.61 -9.21 -7.54
CA PHE A 109 -4.53 -8.83 -8.61
C PHE A 109 -4.36 -9.66 -9.88
N ARG A 110 -3.14 -10.14 -10.13
CA ARG A 110 -2.79 -11.00 -11.26
C ARG A 110 -1.93 -12.16 -10.80
N ARG A 111 -1.91 -13.27 -11.54
CA ARG A 111 -1.13 -14.47 -11.18
C ARG A 111 0.37 -14.17 -11.12
N GLU A 112 0.87 -13.38 -12.08
CA GLU A 112 2.27 -12.96 -12.19
C GLU A 112 2.78 -12.12 -11.01
N ASN A 113 1.87 -11.50 -10.23
CA ASN A 113 2.25 -10.70 -9.08
C ASN A 113 2.62 -11.55 -7.86
N ALA A 114 2.27 -12.85 -7.87
CA ALA A 114 2.47 -13.73 -6.73
C ALA A 114 3.81 -14.47 -6.81
N ALA A 115 4.32 -14.91 -5.65
CA ALA A 115 5.45 -15.80 -5.59
C ALA A 115 5.20 -17.11 -6.39
N PRO A 116 6.25 -17.75 -6.95
CA PRO A 116 6.12 -19.02 -7.66
C PRO A 116 5.38 -20.06 -6.83
N GLY A 117 4.42 -20.76 -7.46
CA GLY A 117 3.63 -21.80 -6.81
C GLY A 117 2.37 -21.30 -6.08
N TYR A 118 2.08 -20.00 -6.08
CA TYR A 118 0.82 -19.50 -5.54
C TYR A 118 -0.40 -20.00 -6.36
N SER A 119 -1.22 -20.84 -5.73
CA SER A 119 -2.44 -21.42 -6.31
C SER A 119 -3.74 -20.85 -5.71
N GLY A 120 -3.63 -19.88 -4.80
CA GLY A 120 -4.77 -19.28 -4.11
C GLY A 120 -5.66 -18.38 -4.99
N PRO A 121 -6.75 -17.83 -4.43
CA PRO A 121 -7.66 -16.95 -5.15
C PRO A 121 -7.03 -15.59 -5.49
N LEU A 122 -7.37 -15.05 -6.65
CA LEU A 122 -7.07 -13.65 -6.99
C LEU A 122 -8.10 -12.71 -6.34
N THR A 123 -7.82 -11.42 -6.37
CA THR A 123 -8.82 -10.36 -6.13
C THR A 123 -8.75 -9.31 -7.24
N ALA A 124 -9.66 -8.34 -7.22
CA ALA A 124 -9.74 -7.32 -8.26
C ALA A 124 -9.28 -5.94 -7.74
N GLU A 125 -8.72 -5.15 -8.65
CA GLU A 125 -8.55 -3.73 -8.44
C GLU A 125 -9.92 -3.04 -8.32
N ARG A 126 -10.04 -2.06 -7.42
CA ARG A 126 -11.31 -1.30 -7.27
C ARG A 126 -11.45 -0.15 -8.25
N TYR A 127 -10.34 0.37 -8.76
CA TYR A 127 -10.28 1.54 -9.65
C TYR A 127 -8.92 1.58 -10.34
N ARG A 128 -8.89 2.09 -11.57
CA ARG A 128 -7.64 2.43 -12.26
C ARG A 128 -7.11 3.76 -11.71
N LYS A 129 -5.81 3.82 -11.40
CA LYS A 129 -5.17 5.02 -10.84
C LYS A 129 -4.43 5.78 -11.94
N ALA A 130 -4.11 7.04 -11.66
CA ALA A 130 -3.02 7.68 -12.37
C ALA A 130 -1.71 6.89 -12.11
N PRO A 131 -0.81 6.76 -13.11
CA PRO A 131 0.43 5.99 -12.95
C PRO A 131 1.32 6.45 -11.80
N ILE A 132 1.27 7.75 -11.47
CA ILE A 132 1.99 8.36 -10.36
C ILE A 132 1.04 9.24 -9.55
N HIS A 133 1.10 9.11 -8.22
CA HIS A 133 0.57 10.11 -7.31
C HIS A 133 1.68 11.02 -6.80
N LEU A 134 1.63 12.31 -7.18
CA LEU A 134 2.47 13.38 -6.62
C LEU A 134 1.76 14.04 -5.45
N LEU A 135 2.49 14.35 -4.38
CA LEU A 135 2.02 15.15 -3.25
C LEU A 135 3.02 16.24 -2.92
N THR A 136 2.55 17.49 -2.76
CA THR A 136 3.45 18.60 -2.47
C THR A 136 3.54 18.91 -0.98
N THR A 137 4.72 19.27 -0.52
CA THR A 137 4.99 19.81 0.81
C THR A 137 4.16 21.07 1.10
N ALA A 138 3.92 21.91 0.08
CA ALA A 138 3.01 23.05 0.16
C ALA A 138 1.55 22.63 0.45
N SER A 139 1.06 21.56 -0.19
CA SER A 139 -0.30 21.03 0.10
C SER A 139 -0.39 20.45 1.51
N LEU A 140 0.66 19.75 1.97
CA LEU A 140 0.73 19.23 3.34
C LEU A 140 0.74 20.36 4.38
N ALA A 141 1.52 21.41 4.14
CA ALA A 141 1.56 22.59 5.01
C ALA A 141 0.20 23.29 5.05
N ARG A 142 -0.47 23.44 3.90
CA ARG A 142 -1.82 24.00 3.84
C ARG A 142 -2.82 23.14 4.62
N LEU A 143 -2.75 21.82 4.50
CA LEU A 143 -3.60 20.92 5.26
C LEU A 143 -3.36 21.05 6.77
N LYS A 144 -2.09 21.16 7.20
CA LYS A 144 -1.75 21.34 8.63
C LYS A 144 -2.31 22.65 9.18
N ALA A 145 -2.26 23.73 8.40
CA ALA A 145 -2.85 25.02 8.78
C ALA A 145 -4.38 24.95 8.93
N LEU A 146 -5.06 24.18 8.08
CA LEU A 146 -6.51 24.00 8.14
C LEU A 146 -6.96 23.03 9.24
N HIS A 147 -6.10 22.08 9.64
CA HIS A 147 -6.40 21.11 10.69
C HIS A 147 -5.18 20.93 11.63
N PRO A 148 -4.95 21.89 12.55
CA PRO A 148 -3.74 21.93 13.36
C PRO A 148 -3.53 20.71 14.27
N GLU A 149 -4.61 20.11 14.78
CA GLU A 149 -4.53 18.90 15.62
C GLU A 149 -4.29 17.62 14.81
N GLY A 150 -4.41 17.70 13.48
CA GLY A 150 -4.21 16.56 12.59
C GLY A 150 -2.75 16.17 12.40
N ALA A 151 -2.52 14.86 12.28
CA ALA A 151 -1.28 14.33 11.72
C ALA A 151 -1.30 14.46 10.19
N THR A 152 -0.40 15.29 9.65
CA THR A 152 -0.17 15.49 8.20
C THR A 152 0.96 14.62 7.67
N ASP A 153 0.94 13.35 8.03
CA ASP A 153 1.91 12.38 7.54
C ASP A 153 1.66 12.08 6.06
N PRO A 154 2.61 12.30 5.14
CA PRO A 154 2.45 12.06 3.72
C PRO A 154 1.99 10.63 3.41
N ARG A 155 2.40 9.66 4.23
CA ARG A 155 2.07 8.23 4.05
C ARG A 155 0.57 7.96 4.12
N ARG A 156 -0.23 8.83 4.74
CA ARG A 156 -1.70 8.73 4.79
C ARG A 156 -2.35 8.94 3.42
N PHE A 157 -1.73 9.73 2.56
CA PHE A 157 -2.21 10.02 1.19
C PHE A 157 -1.67 9.03 0.16
N ARG A 158 -0.68 8.23 0.57
CA ARG A 158 -0.05 7.18 -0.23
C ARG A 158 0.51 7.69 -1.58
N PRO A 159 1.26 8.83 -1.59
CA PRO A 159 1.88 9.35 -2.80
C PRO A 159 3.05 8.48 -3.22
N ASN A 160 3.32 8.37 -4.52
CA ASN A 160 4.56 7.74 -4.98
C ASN A 160 5.76 8.70 -4.86
N ILE A 161 5.51 10.00 -4.97
CA ILE A 161 6.55 11.04 -4.91
C ILE A 161 6.06 12.22 -4.05
N VAL A 162 6.88 12.65 -3.10
CA VAL A 162 6.68 13.89 -2.35
C VAL A 162 7.63 14.96 -2.88
N VAL A 163 7.12 16.16 -3.15
CA VAL A 163 7.85 17.30 -3.76
C VAL A 163 7.71 18.56 -2.92
#